data_AF-A0A2U3LKL0-F1
#
_entry.id   AF-A0A2U3LKL0-F1
#
_cell.length_a   1.000
_cell.length_b   1.000
_cell.length_c   1.000
_cell.angle_alpha   90.00
_cell.angle_beta   90.00
_cell.angle_gamma   90.00
#
_symmetry.space_group_name_H-M   'P 1'
#
loop_
_entity.id
_entity.type
_entity.pdbx_description
1 polymer ?
#
loop_
_entity_poly.entity_id
_entity_poly.type
_entity_poly.pdbx_seq_one_letter_code
_entity_poly.pdbx_strand_id
1 'polypeptide(L)'
;MIKSDAQRERTVAQIEGFRHALAKVAEEKPGKRSSAIRASYDGMIRQLEGELREYDQLKSGEVALPHVERLDQIAPFIAKIRIAKGVSQTELARRLGVSKQVISRYEESDYQTVAIARLQEILDAIGIKTLVTLSA
;
A
#
# COMPACT_ATOMS: atom_id res chain seq x y z
N MET A 1 -3.48 -2.67 1.06
CA MET A 1 -2.10 -2.21 0.80
C MET A 1 -1.85 -0.94 1.57
N ILE A 2 -0.79 -0.96 2.37
CA ILE A 2 -0.19 0.23 2.98
C ILE A 2 0.58 1.00 1.91
N LYS A 3 0.35 2.30 1.81
CA LYS A 3 0.95 3.18 0.78
C LYS A 3 1.86 4.26 1.38
N SER A 4 1.89 4.42 2.70
CA SER A 4 2.69 5.46 3.37
C SER A 4 3.20 5.04 4.74
N ASP A 5 4.26 5.70 5.21
CA ASP A 5 4.81 5.49 6.57
C ASP A 5 3.76 5.72 7.65
N ALA A 6 2.94 6.77 7.50
CA ALA A 6 1.87 7.06 8.45
C ALA A 6 0.75 6.00 8.45
N GLN A 7 0.53 5.28 7.34
CA GLN A 7 -0.36 4.11 7.34
C GLN A 7 0.32 2.91 8.01
N ARG A 8 1.61 2.68 7.73
CA ARG A 8 2.41 1.62 8.35
C ARG A 8 2.41 1.74 9.88
N GLU A 9 2.70 2.92 10.43
CA GLU A 9 2.69 3.18 11.87
C GLU A 9 1.33 2.90 12.51
N ARG A 10 0.24 3.33 11.86
CA ARG A 10 -1.13 3.04 12.31
C ARG A 10 -1.45 1.55 12.28
N THR A 11 -1.01 0.84 11.24
CA THR A 11 -1.19 -0.62 11.15
C THR A 11 -0.44 -1.34 12.26
N VAL A 12 0.80 -0.92 12.58
CA VAL A 12 1.55 -1.47 13.72
C VAL A 12 0.78 -1.25 15.03
N ALA A 13 0.30 -0.03 15.29
CA ALA A 13 -0.49 0.25 16.49
C ALA A 13 -1.78 -0.58 16.56
N GLN A 14 -2.43 -0.83 15.42
CA GLN A 14 -3.63 -1.66 15.33
C GLN A 14 -3.33 -3.13 15.66
N ILE A 15 -2.21 -3.68 15.18
CA ILE A 15 -1.76 -5.03 15.51
C ILE A 15 -1.51 -5.17 17.01
N GLU A 16 -0.82 -4.21 17.62
CA GLU A 16 -0.58 -4.21 19.07
C GLU A 16 -1.89 -4.15 19.86
N GLY A 17 -2.87 -3.36 19.41
CA GLY A 17 -4.22 -3.35 19.97
C GLY A 17 -4.90 -4.73 19.95
N PHE A 18 -4.82 -5.46 18.83
CA PHE A 18 -5.36 -6.82 18.73
C PHE A 18 -4.59 -7.82 19.61
N ARG A 19 -3.26 -7.71 19.69
CA ARG A 19 -2.42 -8.55 20.57
C ARG A 19 -2.79 -8.36 22.04
N HIS A 20 -3.00 -7.13 22.48
CA HIS A 20 -3.50 -6.83 23.83
C HIS A 20 -4.90 -7.38 24.08
N ALA A 21 -5.81 -7.28 23.09
CA ALA A 21 -7.14 -7.86 23.20
C ALA A 21 -7.09 -9.40 23.32
N LEU A 22 -6.22 -10.06 22.54
CA LEU A 22 -5.99 -11.50 22.63
C LEU A 22 -5.47 -11.95 23.99
N ALA A 23 -4.54 -11.19 24.60
CA ALA A 23 -4.03 -11.48 25.93
C ALA A 23 -5.14 -11.51 26.99
N LYS A 24 -6.09 -10.56 26.93
CA LYS A 24 -7.24 -10.54 27.84
C LYS A 24 -8.17 -11.74 27.65
N VAL A 25 -8.43 -12.13 26.40
CA VAL A 25 -9.24 -13.33 26.10
C VAL A 25 -8.51 -14.62 26.51
N ALA A 26 -7.18 -14.59 26.61
CA ALA A 26 -6.37 -15.71 27.12
C ALA A 26 -6.58 -15.98 28.61
N GLU A 27 -6.81 -14.94 29.39
CA GLU A 27 -7.07 -15.03 30.84
C GLU A 27 -8.49 -15.53 31.17
N GLU A 28 -9.43 -15.42 30.22
CA GLU A 28 -10.79 -15.93 30.38
C GLU A 28 -10.88 -17.47 30.26
N LYS A 29 -11.84 -18.08 30.96
CA LYS A 29 -12.08 -19.54 30.89
C LYS A 29 -12.32 -19.96 29.43
N PRO A 30 -11.59 -20.99 28.94
CA PRO A 30 -11.75 -21.45 27.57
C PRO A 30 -13.18 -21.94 27.32
N GLY A 31 -13.79 -21.40 26.26
CA GLY A 31 -15.11 -21.80 25.77
C GLY A 31 -15.29 -21.44 24.30
N LYS A 32 -16.28 -22.03 23.62
CA LYS A 32 -16.52 -21.87 22.17
C LYS A 32 -16.48 -20.41 21.70
N ARG A 33 -17.08 -19.50 22.47
CA ARG A 33 -17.08 -18.04 22.18
C ARG A 33 -15.68 -17.44 22.24
N SER A 34 -14.91 -17.74 23.29
CA SER A 34 -13.53 -17.25 23.44
C SER A 34 -12.59 -17.80 22.35
N SER A 35 -12.82 -19.02 21.87
CA SER A 35 -12.04 -19.61 20.77
C SER A 35 -12.34 -18.93 19.43
N ALA A 36 -13.62 -18.62 19.16
CA ALA A 36 -14.02 -17.91 17.95
C ALA A 36 -13.45 -16.48 17.90
N ILE A 37 -13.45 -15.76 19.03
CA ILE A 37 -12.87 -14.43 19.14
C ILE A 37 -11.36 -14.47 18.87
N ARG A 38 -10.64 -15.43 19.46
CA ARG A 38 -9.20 -15.62 19.23
C ARG A 38 -8.89 -15.84 17.74
N ALA A 39 -9.59 -16.80 17.12
CA ALA A 39 -9.39 -17.10 15.71
C ALA A 39 -9.64 -15.88 14.80
N SER A 40 -10.63 -15.05 15.13
CA SER A 40 -10.92 -13.81 14.42
C SER A 40 -9.77 -12.80 14.52
N TYR A 41 -9.30 -12.51 15.74
CA TYR A 41 -8.19 -11.57 15.94
C TYR A 41 -6.87 -12.09 15.35
N ASP A 42 -6.57 -13.38 15.46
CA ASP A 42 -5.40 -13.98 14.81
C ASP A 42 -5.47 -13.82 13.29
N GLY A 43 -6.66 -14.00 12.68
CA GLY A 43 -6.88 -13.76 11.26
C GLY A 43 -6.61 -12.30 10.86
N MET A 44 -7.14 -11.34 11.64
CA MET A 44 -6.91 -9.91 11.42
C MET A 44 -5.43 -9.53 11.55
N ILE A 45 -4.74 -10.04 12.58
CA ILE A 45 -3.31 -9.80 12.78
C ILE A 45 -2.52 -10.34 11.58
N ARG A 46 -2.77 -11.60 11.16
CA ARG A 46 -2.07 -12.20 10.01
C ARG A 46 -2.24 -11.40 8.74
N GLN A 47 -3.44 -10.86 8.49
CA GLN A 47 -3.70 -9.99 7.35
C GLN A 47 -2.87 -8.70 7.43
N LEU A 48 -2.93 -7.98 8.55
CA LEU A 48 -2.21 -6.72 8.74
C LEU A 48 -0.69 -6.90 8.70
N GLU A 49 -0.16 -7.98 9.27
CA GLU A 49 1.24 -8.34 9.17
C GLU A 49 1.65 -8.64 7.72
N GLY A 50 0.74 -9.24 6.93
CA GLY A 50 0.93 -9.42 5.50
C GLY A 50 1.08 -8.10 4.75
N GLU A 51 0.20 -7.12 5.03
CA GLU A 51 0.29 -5.79 4.43
C GLU A 51 1.56 -5.04 4.84
N LEU A 52 2.00 -5.20 6.09
CA LEU A 52 3.28 -4.63 6.56
C LEU A 52 4.47 -5.24 5.83
N ARG A 53 4.51 -6.57 5.70
CA ARG A 53 5.58 -7.25 4.95
C ARG A 53 5.63 -6.80 3.50
N GLU A 54 4.47 -6.69 2.83
CA GLU A 54 4.42 -6.16 1.45
C GLU A 54 5.00 -4.75 1.39
N TYR A 55 4.59 -3.84 2.29
CA TYR A 55 5.11 -2.48 2.31
C TYR A 55 6.62 -2.41 2.58
N ASP A 56 7.10 -3.16 3.57
CA ASP A 56 8.51 -3.16 3.97
C ASP A 56 9.39 -3.75 2.87
N GLN A 57 8.92 -4.78 2.16
CA GLN A 57 9.60 -5.32 0.98
C GLN A 57 9.62 -4.32 -0.18
N LEU A 58 8.51 -3.66 -0.48
CA LEU A 58 8.52 -2.62 -1.51
C LEU A 58 9.50 -1.50 -1.14
N LYS A 59 9.52 -1.09 0.13
CA LYS A 59 10.37 0.00 0.62
C LYS A 59 11.86 -0.35 0.69
N SER A 60 12.23 -1.64 0.74
CA SER A 60 13.62 -2.07 0.59
C SER A 60 14.17 -1.84 -0.83
N GLY A 61 13.31 -1.48 -1.79
CA GLY A 61 13.66 -1.21 -3.19
C GLY A 61 13.44 -2.42 -4.10
N GLU A 62 13.04 -3.58 -3.56
CA GLU A 62 12.64 -4.73 -4.35
C GLU A 62 11.24 -4.52 -4.93
N VAL A 63 11.18 -4.12 -6.21
CA VAL A 63 9.93 -4.16 -6.98
C VAL A 63 10.13 -4.99 -8.23
N ALA A 64 9.50 -6.16 -8.23
CA ALA A 64 9.19 -6.87 -9.46
C ALA A 64 7.98 -6.20 -10.10
N LEU A 65 8.22 -5.38 -11.14
CA LEU A 65 7.13 -4.90 -11.98
C LEU A 65 6.62 -6.05 -12.83
N PRO A 66 5.31 -6.33 -12.84
CA PRO A 66 4.79 -7.34 -13.72
C PRO A 66 4.90 -6.88 -15.17
N HIS A 67 4.98 -7.86 -16.07
CA HIS A 67 4.73 -7.60 -17.47
C HIS A 67 3.27 -7.20 -17.63
N VAL A 68 3.03 -6.01 -18.19
CA VAL A 68 1.70 -5.49 -18.49
C VAL A 68 1.51 -5.46 -20.00
N GLU A 69 0.40 -6.04 -20.47
CA GLU A 69 0.05 -6.09 -21.89
C GLU A 69 -0.94 -4.97 -22.26
N ARG A 70 -1.50 -4.28 -21.26
CA ARG A 70 -2.46 -3.17 -21.45
C ARG A 70 -2.07 -1.95 -20.63
N LEU A 71 -2.28 -0.76 -21.20
CA LEU A 71 -1.97 0.52 -20.54
C LEU A 71 -2.76 0.73 -19.24
N ASP A 72 -4.00 0.29 -19.15
CA ASP A 72 -4.85 0.43 -17.96
C ASP A 72 -4.38 -0.44 -16.78
N GLN A 73 -3.57 -1.47 -17.04
CA GLN A 73 -3.00 -2.32 -16.00
C GLN A 73 -1.86 -1.65 -15.22
N ILE A 74 -1.30 -0.53 -15.71
CA ILE A 74 -0.15 0.13 -15.04
C ILE A 74 -0.56 0.88 -13.77
N ALA A 75 -1.78 1.40 -13.73
CA ALA A 75 -2.24 2.35 -12.73
C ALA A 75 -2.08 1.85 -11.27
N PRO A 76 -2.44 0.59 -10.93
CA PRO A 76 -2.24 0.04 -9.58
C PRO A 76 -0.77 -0.07 -9.15
N PHE A 77 0.18 -0.11 -10.09
CA PHE A 77 1.61 -0.27 -9.79
C PHE A 77 2.31 1.06 -9.47
N ILE A 78 1.70 2.20 -9.80
CA ILE A 78 2.33 3.52 -9.61
C ILE A 78 2.67 3.77 -8.13
N ALA A 79 1.76 3.45 -7.21
CA ALA A 79 2.02 3.57 -5.78
C ALA A 79 3.18 2.65 -5.33
N LYS A 80 3.22 1.41 -5.84
CA LYS A 80 4.28 0.44 -5.51
C LYS A 80 5.64 0.93 -5.98
N ILE A 81 5.73 1.38 -7.23
CA ILE A 81 6.94 1.97 -7.82
C ILE A 81 7.41 3.17 -7.00
N ARG A 82 6.48 4.05 -6.62
CA ARG A 82 6.79 5.23 -5.81
C ARG A 82 7.46 4.84 -4.50
N ILE A 83 6.88 3.91 -3.73
CA ILE A 83 7.45 3.58 -2.40
C ILE A 83 8.82 2.91 -2.55
N ALA A 84 9.01 2.10 -3.58
CA ALA A 84 10.30 1.45 -3.86
C ALA A 84 11.38 2.38 -4.36
N LYS A 85 11.00 3.46 -5.05
CA LYS A 85 11.91 4.58 -5.35
C LYS A 85 12.16 5.47 -4.13
N GLY A 86 11.61 5.17 -2.96
CA GLY A 86 11.74 5.99 -1.76
C GLY A 86 11.07 7.36 -1.85
N VAL A 87 10.20 7.57 -2.84
CA VAL A 87 9.51 8.86 -3.04
C VAL A 87 8.31 8.90 -2.10
N SER A 88 8.21 9.89 -1.21
CA SER A 88 7.04 10.05 -0.36
C SER A 88 5.87 10.69 -1.11
N GLN A 89 4.64 10.56 -0.60
CA GLN A 89 3.49 11.29 -1.17
C GLN A 89 3.70 12.81 -1.14
N THR A 90 4.30 13.34 -0.06
CA THR A 90 4.62 14.76 0.08
C THR A 90 5.63 15.20 -0.97
N GLU A 91 6.66 14.40 -1.21
CA GLU A 91 7.68 14.68 -2.21
C GLU A 91 7.12 14.61 -3.63
N LEU A 92 6.29 13.60 -3.93
CA LEU A 92 5.61 13.51 -5.22
C LEU A 92 4.69 14.72 -5.46
N ALA A 93 3.92 15.11 -4.44
CA ALA A 93 3.05 16.27 -4.49
C ALA A 93 3.84 17.56 -4.79
N ARG A 94 4.99 17.75 -4.11
CA ARG A 94 5.90 18.87 -4.34
C ARG A 94 6.43 18.89 -5.78
N ARG A 95 6.85 17.75 -6.32
CA ARG A 95 7.35 17.64 -7.71
C ARG A 95 6.28 17.95 -8.75
N LEU A 96 5.01 17.64 -8.44
CA LEU A 96 3.86 17.88 -9.33
C LEU A 96 3.17 19.23 -9.10
N GLY A 97 3.61 20.02 -8.11
CA GLY A 97 2.97 21.29 -7.76
C GLY A 97 1.54 21.15 -7.22
N VAL A 98 1.21 20.03 -6.59
CA VAL A 98 -0.11 19.75 -5.99
C VAL A 98 -0.01 19.52 -4.49
N SER A 99 -1.15 19.41 -3.80
CA SER A 99 -1.17 19.07 -2.37
C SER A 99 -1.01 17.56 -2.14
N LYS A 100 -0.54 17.17 -0.95
CA LYS A 100 -0.46 15.75 -0.53
C LYS A 100 -1.83 15.06 -0.61
N GLN A 101 -2.91 15.79 -0.31
CA GLN A 101 -4.28 15.26 -0.36
C GLN A 101 -4.69 14.84 -1.77
N VAL A 102 -4.22 15.53 -2.81
CA VAL A 102 -4.46 15.13 -4.21
C VAL A 102 -3.78 13.80 -4.50
N ILE A 103 -2.52 13.62 -4.07
CA ILE A 103 -1.79 12.36 -4.24
C ILE A 103 -2.47 11.22 -3.46
N SER A 104 -2.92 11.48 -2.22
CA SER A 104 -3.69 10.49 -1.44
C SER A 104 -4.94 10.04 -2.19
N ARG A 105 -5.70 10.98 -2.76
CA ARG A 105 -6.91 10.67 -3.52
C ARG A 105 -6.63 9.84 -4.78
N TYR A 106 -5.58 10.17 -5.52
CA TYR A 106 -5.16 9.36 -6.67
C TYR A 106 -4.76 7.95 -6.25
N GLU A 107 -4.02 7.82 -5.16
CA GLU A 107 -3.65 6.53 -4.62
C GLU A 107 -4.87 5.76 -4.09
N GLU A 108 -5.85 6.39 -3.48
CA GLU A 108 -7.09 5.76 -3.01
C GLU A 108 -7.90 5.13 -4.15
N SER A 109 -7.92 5.76 -5.33
CA SER A 109 -8.56 5.21 -6.52
C SER A 109 -7.65 4.32 -7.38
N ASP A 110 -6.47 3.94 -6.88
CA ASP A 110 -5.43 3.22 -7.63
C ASP A 110 -5.16 3.85 -9.01
N TYR A 111 -5.24 5.18 -9.07
CA TYR A 111 -5.07 6.01 -10.25
C TYR A 111 -6.06 5.73 -11.41
N GLN A 112 -7.11 4.93 -11.20
CA GLN A 112 -8.03 4.49 -12.26
C GLN A 112 -8.76 5.62 -12.98
N THR A 113 -8.97 6.75 -12.29
CA THR A 113 -9.65 7.94 -12.84
C THR A 113 -8.70 9.03 -13.32
N VAL A 114 -7.38 8.78 -13.25
CA VAL A 114 -6.36 9.75 -13.62
C VAL A 114 -6.10 9.66 -15.12
N ALA A 115 -6.18 10.80 -15.81
CA ALA A 115 -5.91 10.85 -17.25
C ALA A 115 -4.50 10.38 -17.59
N ILE A 116 -4.33 9.72 -18.73
CA ILE A 116 -3.04 9.13 -19.15
C ILE A 116 -1.89 10.15 -19.19
N ALA A 117 -2.15 11.38 -19.63
CA ALA A 117 -1.15 12.46 -19.63
C ALA A 117 -0.67 12.77 -18.20
N ARG A 118 -1.59 12.79 -17.22
CA ARG A 118 -1.25 12.99 -15.81
C ARG A 118 -0.51 11.77 -15.24
N LEU A 119 -0.84 10.55 -15.66
CA LEU A 119 -0.08 9.36 -15.26
C LEU A 119 1.37 9.43 -15.72
N GLN A 120 1.62 9.90 -16.95
CA GLN A 120 2.96 10.12 -17.47
C GLN A 120 3.73 11.16 -16.62
N GLU A 121 3.12 12.31 -16.32
CA GLU A 121 3.73 13.32 -15.44
C GLU A 121 4.07 12.75 -14.05
N ILE A 122 3.20 11.91 -13.48
CA ILE A 122 3.44 11.24 -12.20
C ILE A 122 4.65 10.31 -12.29
N LEU A 123 4.74 9.50 -13.34
CA LEU A 123 5.88 8.59 -13.57
C LEU A 123 7.19 9.36 -13.74
N ASP A 124 7.17 10.46 -14.50
CA ASP A 124 8.33 11.35 -14.68
C ASP A 124 8.75 11.98 -13.35
N ALA A 125 7.79 12.46 -12.55
CA ALA A 125 8.04 13.00 -11.22
C ALA A 125 8.60 11.94 -10.25
N ILE A 126 8.24 10.67 -10.40
CA ILE A 126 8.85 9.57 -9.63
C ILE A 126 10.27 9.25 -10.13
N GLY A 127 10.61 9.61 -11.37
CA GLY A 127 11.91 9.36 -12.01
C GLY A 127 11.94 8.02 -12.76
N ILE A 128 10.82 7.64 -13.37
CA ILE A 128 10.67 6.40 -14.15
C ILE A 128 10.54 6.76 -15.63
N LYS A 129 11.33 6.10 -16.47
CA LYS A 129 11.17 6.18 -17.92
C LYS A 129 10.21 5.08 -18.38
N THR A 130 9.15 5.46 -19.07
CA THR A 130 8.19 4.53 -19.67
C THR A 130 8.64 4.16 -21.08
N LEU A 131 8.66 2.86 -21.40
CA LEU A 131 8.83 2.34 -22.75
C LEU A 131 7.51 1.70 -23.18
N VAL A 132 7.00 2.12 -24.34
CA VAL A 132 5.76 1.59 -24.92
C VAL A 132 6.11 0.88 -26.22
N THR A 133 5.75 -0.40 -26.32
CA THR A 133 5.90 -1.18 -27.55
C THR A 133 4.53 -1.34 -28.17
N LEU A 134 4.39 -0.95 -29.44
CA LEU A 134 3.17 -1.17 -30.23
C LEU A 134 3.46 -2.30 -31.22
N SER A 135 2.61 -3.32 -31.23
CA SER A 135 2.63 -4.43 -32.19
C SER A 135 1.25 -4.53 -32.86
N ALA A 136 1.24 -4.83 -34.16
CA ALA A 136 0.03 -4.96 -34.98
C ALA A 136 -0.16 -6.41 -35.45
#